data_AF-A0A537XS01-F1
#
_entry.id   AF-A0A537XS01-F1
#
_cell.length_a   1.000
_cell.length_b   1.000
_cell.length_c   1.000
_cell.angle_alpha   90.00
_cell.angle_beta   90.00
_cell.angle_gamma   90.00
#
_symmetry.space_group_name_H-M   'P 1'
#
loop_
_entity.id
_entity.type
_entity.pdbx_description
1 polymer ?
#
loop_
_entity_poly.entity_id
_entity_poly.type
_entity_poly.pdbx_seq_one_letter_code
_entity_poly.pdbx_strand_id
1 'polypeptide(L)'
;MAKAVLGIIGGSGIYELPGLENARGEMIASPWGVPSAPVRHGTISGLPIVFLPRHDKGHRLSPSDINYRANIDVLKRAGVTDLV
;
A
#
# COMPACT_ATOMS: atom_id res chain seq x y z
N MET A 1 19.71 6.67 11.70
CA MET A 1 18.73 5.57 11.57
C MET A 1 17.72 5.97 10.51
N ALA A 2 17.23 5.05 9.67
CA ALA A 2 16.16 5.36 8.74
C ALA A 2 14.87 5.67 9.53
N LYS A 3 14.11 6.68 9.10
CA LYS A 3 12.83 7.02 9.72
C LYS A 3 11.84 5.87 9.48
N ALA A 4 11.12 5.46 10.52
CA ALA A 4 10.10 4.42 10.38
C ALA A 4 8.97 4.89 9.45
N VAL A 5 8.52 3.98 8.57
CA VAL A 5 7.40 4.18 7.65
C VAL A 5 6.54 2.93 7.73
N LEU A 6 5.31 3.09 8.20
CA LEU A 6 4.38 1.97 8.38
C LEU A 6 3.60 1.74 7.08
N GLY A 7 3.77 0.56 6.51
CA GLY A 7 2.95 0.04 5.43
C GLY A 7 1.69 -0.61 5.99
N ILE A 8 0.54 -0.39 5.34
CA ILE A 8 -0.72 -1.06 5.68
C ILE A 8 -1.31 -1.70 4.42
N ILE A 9 -1.53 -3.02 4.46
CA ILE A 9 -2.25 -3.74 3.39
C ILE A 9 -3.71 -3.98 3.80
N GLY A 10 -4.61 -3.14 3.27
CA GLY A 10 -6.04 -3.24 3.54
C GLY A 10 -6.67 -4.50 2.95
N GLY A 11 -7.28 -5.33 3.78
CA GLY A 11 -8.06 -6.50 3.34
C GLY A 11 -9.45 -6.16 2.80
N SER A 12 -10.34 -7.14 2.76
CA SER A 12 -11.74 -6.96 2.39
C SER A 12 -12.39 -5.84 3.20
N GLY A 13 -13.04 -4.90 2.52
CA GLY A 13 -13.73 -3.77 3.17
C GLY A 13 -12.84 -2.57 3.50
N ILE A 14 -11.52 -2.66 3.33
CA ILE A 14 -10.58 -1.56 3.60
C ILE A 14 -9.93 -1.12 2.27
N TYR A 15 -10.60 -0.23 1.55
CA TYR A 15 -10.14 0.31 0.26
C TYR A 15 -9.55 1.72 0.38
N GLU A 16 -9.86 2.37 1.48
CA GLU A 16 -9.27 3.64 1.91
C GLU A 16 -8.95 3.51 3.40
N LEU A 17 -7.99 4.30 3.86
CA LEU A 17 -7.59 4.31 5.26
C LEU A 17 -8.15 5.57 5.93
N PRO A 18 -9.17 5.44 6.80
CA PRO A 18 -9.71 6.57 7.54
C PRO A 18 -8.62 7.27 8.35
N GLY A 19 -8.63 8.60 8.37
CA GLY A 19 -7.65 9.40 9.09
C GLY A 19 -6.31 9.57 8.38
N LEU A 20 -6.14 9.04 7.15
CA LEU A 20 -4.94 9.28 6.35
C LEU A 20 -4.94 10.72 5.82
N GLU A 21 -4.11 11.57 6.41
CA GLU A 21 -3.94 12.97 6.03
C GLU A 21 -2.96 13.10 4.86
N ASN A 22 -3.13 14.14 4.05
CA ASN A 22 -2.27 14.46 2.90
C ASN A 22 -2.10 13.29 1.91
N ALA A 23 -3.17 12.53 1.69
CA ALA A 23 -3.14 11.33 0.88
C ALA A 23 -2.75 11.63 -0.58
N ARG A 24 -1.64 11.05 -1.06
CA ARG A 24 -1.21 11.09 -2.46
C ARG A 24 -1.01 9.70 -3.03
N GLY A 25 -1.51 9.46 -4.24
CA GLY A 25 -1.26 8.21 -4.96
C GLY A 25 0.09 8.25 -5.67
N GLU A 26 0.78 7.11 -5.73
CA GLU A 26 2.02 6.94 -6.48
C GLU A 26 2.00 5.59 -7.22
N MET A 27 2.28 5.64 -8.52
CA MET A 27 2.48 4.45 -9.34
C MET A 27 3.95 4.10 -9.34
N ILE A 28 4.29 2.96 -8.73
CA ILE A 28 5.66 2.45 -8.65
C ILE A 28 5.76 1.22 -9.54
N ALA A 29 6.72 1.23 -10.48
CA ALA A 29 7.00 0.07 -11.31
C ALA A 29 7.63 -1.07 -10.48
N SER A 30 7.16 -2.29 -10.68
CA SER A 30 7.70 -3.50 -10.05
C SER A 30 8.16 -4.51 -11.10
N PRO A 31 9.33 -5.18 -10.91
CA PRO A 31 9.77 -6.26 -11.79
C PRO A 31 8.89 -7.51 -11.68
N TRP A 32 8.03 -7.59 -10.66
CA TRP A 32 7.11 -8.71 -10.46
C TRP A 32 5.77 -8.53 -11.17
N GLY A 33 5.57 -7.41 -11.88
CA GLY A 33 4.33 -7.07 -12.58
C GLY A 33 3.57 -5.94 -11.90
N VAL A 34 2.26 -5.91 -12.07
CA VAL A 34 1.40 -4.83 -11.57
C VAL A 34 0.96 -5.14 -10.13
N PRO A 35 1.11 -4.20 -9.16
CA PRO A 35 0.54 -4.36 -7.83
C PRO A 35 -0.99 -4.26 -7.87
N SER A 36 -1.66 -4.60 -6.78
CA SER A 36 -3.12 -4.54 -6.68
C SER A 36 -3.68 -3.13 -6.95
N ALA A 37 -2.92 -2.09 -6.62
CA ALA A 37 -3.30 -0.68 -6.81
C ALA A 37 -2.05 0.22 -6.73
N PRO A 38 -2.14 1.51 -7.13
CA PRO A 38 -1.15 2.50 -6.73
C PRO A 38 -1.02 2.57 -5.20
N VAL A 39 0.19 2.76 -4.68
CA VAL A 39 0.38 2.99 -3.24
C VAL A 39 -0.11 4.39 -2.87
N ARG A 40 -0.64 4.56 -1.67
CA ARG A 40 -1.10 5.85 -1.14
C ARG A 40 -0.22 6.27 0.02
N HIS A 41 0.52 7.36 -0.14
CA HIS A 41 1.30 7.98 0.93
C HIS A 41 0.41 8.93 1.72
N GLY A 42 0.71 9.08 3.00
CA GLY A 42 0.13 10.12 3.85
C GLY A 42 0.69 10.05 5.26
N THR A 43 -0.04 10.65 6.20
CA THR A 43 0.31 10.60 7.62
C THR A 43 -0.90 10.29 8.48
N ILE A 44 -0.68 9.62 9.62
CA ILE A 44 -1.67 9.50 10.70
C ILE A 44 -0.98 9.98 11.97
N SER A 45 -1.50 11.04 12.59
CA SER A 45 -0.89 11.64 13.79
C SER A 45 0.61 11.94 13.62
N GLY A 46 1.01 12.39 12.42
CA GLY A 46 2.41 12.68 12.07
C GLY A 46 3.29 11.46 11.72
N LEU A 47 2.82 10.23 11.90
CA LEU A 47 3.51 9.02 11.47
C LEU A 47 3.39 8.83 9.95
N PRO A 48 4.48 8.65 9.19
CA PRO A 48 4.40 8.34 7.76
C PRO A 48 3.76 6.98 7.52
N ILE A 49 2.72 6.97 6.68
CA ILE A 49 1.98 5.78 6.28
C ILE A 49 2.07 5.58 4.77
N VAL A 50 2.18 4.33 4.33
CA VAL A 50 1.95 3.90 2.95
C VAL A 50 0.85 2.84 2.93
N PHE A 51 -0.27 3.13 2.31
CA PHE A 51 -1.42 2.24 2.25
C PHE A 51 -1.55 1.59 0.87
N LEU A 52 -1.89 0.30 0.84
CA LEU A 52 -2.20 -0.45 -0.38
C LEU A 52 -3.43 -1.35 -0.16
N PRO A 53 -4.53 -1.18 -0.92
CA PRO A 53 -5.64 -2.12 -0.86
C PRO A 53 -5.28 -3.44 -1.53
N ARG A 54 -5.47 -4.56 -0.82
CA ARG A 54 -5.07 -5.89 -1.26
C ARG A 54 -5.82 -6.36 -2.50
N HIS A 55 -7.11 -6.04 -2.59
CA HIS A 55 -8.02 -6.53 -3.62
C HIS A 55 -8.34 -5.48 -4.70
N ASP A 56 -7.53 -4.43 -4.82
CA ASP A 56 -7.86 -3.21 -5.57
C ASP A 56 -9.10 -2.49 -5.00
N LYS A 57 -9.37 -1.27 -5.47
CA LYS A 57 -10.60 -0.54 -5.17
C LYS A 57 -11.80 -1.29 -5.76
N GLY A 58 -12.80 -1.56 -4.91
CA GLY A 58 -14.02 -2.26 -5.32
C GLY A 58 -13.89 -3.79 -5.35
N HIS A 59 -12.85 -4.36 -4.72
CA HIS A 59 -12.72 -5.81 -4.51
C HIS A 59 -12.64 -6.64 -5.80
N ARG A 60 -11.89 -6.14 -6.78
CA ARG A 60 -11.86 -6.70 -8.14
C ARG A 60 -10.95 -7.92 -8.27
N LEU A 61 -9.94 -8.05 -7.41
CA LEU A 61 -9.01 -9.16 -7.43
C LEU A 61 -9.45 -10.25 -6.45
N SER A 62 -9.60 -11.48 -6.94
CA SER A 62 -9.77 -12.63 -6.04
C SER A 62 -8.46 -12.89 -5.27
N PRO A 63 -8.50 -13.65 -4.15
CA PRO A 63 -7.28 -14.02 -3.43
C PRO A 63 -6.18 -14.62 -4.31
N SER A 64 -6.56 -15.42 -5.32
CA SER A 64 -5.61 -16.08 -6.22
C SER A 64 -5.05 -15.16 -7.30
N ASP A 65 -5.72 -14.05 -7.61
CA ASP A 65 -5.30 -13.09 -8.64
C ASP A 65 -4.38 -11.99 -8.08
N ILE A 66 -4.17 -11.95 -6.77
CA ILE A 66 -3.32 -10.93 -6.14
C ILE A 66 -1.86 -11.19 -6.50
N ASN A 67 -1.21 -10.18 -7.05
CA ASN A 67 0.23 -10.19 -7.23
C ASN A 67 0.96 -9.78 -5.94
N TYR A 68 1.07 -10.73 -5.00
CA TYR A 68 1.69 -10.50 -3.70
C TYR A 68 3.14 -9.99 -3.80
N ARG A 69 3.90 -10.48 -4.79
CA ARG A 69 5.29 -10.05 -5.00
C ARG A 69 5.38 -8.60 -5.43
N ALA A 70 4.53 -8.16 -6.36
CA ALA A 70 4.46 -6.77 -6.76
C ALA A 70 4.03 -5.87 -5.59
N ASN A 71 3.04 -6.28 -4.79
CA ASN A 71 2.58 -5.53 -3.62
C ASN A 71 3.70 -5.28 -2.60
N ILE A 72 4.45 -6.32 -2.24
CA ILE A 72 5.55 -6.19 -1.27
C ILE A 72 6.70 -5.37 -1.85
N ASP A 73 7.04 -5.56 -3.13
CA ASP A 73 8.12 -4.81 -3.79
C ASP A 73 7.81 -3.31 -3.90
N VAL A 74 6.59 -2.91 -4.30
CA VAL A 74 6.26 -1.48 -4.38
C VAL A 74 6.23 -0.81 -3.02
N LEU A 75 5.77 -1.50 -1.97
CA LEU A 75 5.83 -0.99 -0.60
C LEU A 75 7.28 -0.83 -0.14
N LYS A 76 8.15 -1.80 -0.46
CA LYS A 76 9.58 -1.70 -0.13
C LYS A 76 10.24 -0.51 -0.84
N ARG A 77 9.94 -0.30 -2.12
CA ARG A 77 10.43 0.84 -2.91
C ARG A 77 9.88 2.18 -2.40
N ALA A 78 8.65 2.19 -1.87
CA ALA A 78 8.03 3.33 -1.22
C ALA A 78 8.65 3.68 0.16
N GLY A 79 9.65 2.91 0.61
CA GLY A 79 10.38 3.17 1.86
C GLY A 79 9.76 2.54 3.10
N VAL A 80 8.77 1.65 2.95
CA VAL A 80 8.15 0.93 4.08
C VAL A 80 9.19 0.11 4.85
N THR A 81 9.16 0.25 6.17
CA THR A 81 10.03 -0.47 7.11
C THR A 81 9.29 -1.57 7.87
N ASP A 82 8.00 -1.35 8.15
CA ASP A 82 7.15 -2.20 8.97
C ASP A 82 5.81 -2.39 8.25
N LEU A 83 5.22 -3.59 8.30
CA LEU A 83 4.01 -3.91 7.55
C LEU A 83 2.94 -4.50 8.46
N VAL A 84 1.71 -3.97 8.33
CA VAL A 84 0.49 -4.45 9.00
C VAL A 84 -0.56 -4.86 7.98
#